data_AF-A0A2T3XZ62-F1
#
_entry.id   AF-A0A2T3XZ62-F1
#
_cell.length_a   1.000
_cell.length_b   1.000
_cell.length_c   1.000
_cell.angle_alpha   90.00
_cell.angle_beta   90.00
_cell.angle_gamma   90.00
#
_symmetry.space_group_name_H-M   'P 1'
#
loop_
_entity.id
_entity.type
_entity.pdbx_description
1 polymer ?
#
loop_
_entity_poly.entity_id
_entity_poly.type
_entity_poly.pdbx_seq_one_letter_code
_entity_poly.pdbx_strand_id
1 'polypeptide(L)'
;MRWLTSCGPSSARTLLRYGRSSPRSFRTHLDGKDTTITALADRSGLARTSARRIVFALKAKGWLQFRALPGSGNRTCITPSTALLARFDRITEHTVRLIISASDTSSFDRFDAATLAPASEIAWPRAAAEGFDDKIELTLVAYEDPVFDILKRNRPDIERFLGHRLRVLTWPQHAYRRILDLTLDDTSQRDANAPVLVAIPFPWLAELCGDGRLCELQSLQAGGSFSGADFYDTVWQAGWVDGQLYAIPLQPTLNFLWYRRDLFEAEGLDPPRTFDDVIRCASRLHRPSLERAGITWNAAPGLPLAESFLQILGAQGQMIYDERGVLLVDNEGGRNVIEYLCALIPWSPPNLRSMDWTRNAKTFGGGKAAMCYHWSNRYGLLDSHMLLQKGGRIGLQSHPTITRDMTPISPLGGALLAIPLRNGARATERAWQAIETLTSPELMKYFVLHGAAGNARHSVAEDRYVLQRNRVIAVMDQLAGTRLVSSFPYAPTRRYHDFTEVLGNHLERLLFGGDGDLRTGISRLQDDLARVGDGRGGVEHHGQE
;
A
#
# COMPACT_ATOMS: atom_id res chain seq x y z
N MET A 1 18.61 -31.87 -1.07
CA MET A 1 19.48 -31.21 -2.08
C MET A 1 20.20 -32.19 -3.00
N ARG A 2 20.84 -33.28 -2.52
CA ARG A 2 21.44 -34.32 -3.41
C ARG A 2 20.46 -35.12 -4.29
N TRP A 3 19.16 -35.07 -4.01
CA TRP A 3 18.10 -35.75 -4.78
C TRP A 3 17.64 -34.98 -6.04
N LEU A 4 17.91 -33.67 -6.12
CA LEU A 4 17.44 -32.80 -7.21
C LEU A 4 18.40 -32.78 -8.41
N THR A 5 19.65 -33.18 -8.22
CA THR A 5 20.70 -33.13 -9.24
C THR A 5 20.80 -34.41 -10.09
N SER A 6 20.11 -35.49 -9.73
CA SER A 6 20.26 -36.82 -10.36
C SER A 6 19.05 -37.31 -11.19
N CYS A 7 17.97 -36.54 -11.32
CA CYS A 7 16.75 -37.01 -11.97
C CYS A 7 16.32 -36.09 -13.12
N GLY A 8 16.34 -36.65 -14.34
CA GLY A 8 15.79 -36.04 -15.55
C GLY A 8 14.26 -35.82 -15.50
N PRO A 9 13.60 -35.54 -16.65
CA PRO A 9 12.25 -34.94 -16.76
C PRO A 9 11.08 -35.67 -16.07
N SER A 10 11.29 -36.81 -15.42
CA SER A 10 10.32 -37.52 -14.57
C SER A 10 10.10 -36.87 -13.19
N SER A 11 10.97 -35.98 -12.73
CA SER A 11 10.90 -35.35 -11.41
C SER A 11 9.79 -34.29 -11.25
N ALA A 12 9.42 -33.59 -12.33
CA ALA A 12 8.35 -32.58 -12.32
C ALA A 12 6.96 -33.17 -11.99
N ARG A 13 6.66 -34.38 -12.50
CA ARG A 13 5.41 -35.10 -12.19
C ARG A 13 5.31 -35.53 -10.72
N THR A 14 6.44 -35.75 -10.07
CA THR A 14 6.49 -36.17 -8.65
C THR A 14 6.26 -34.97 -7.72
N LEU A 15 6.86 -33.81 -8.00
CA LEU A 15 6.53 -32.55 -7.32
C LEU A 15 5.05 -32.18 -7.46
N LEU A 16 4.46 -32.45 -8.63
CA LEU A 16 3.05 -32.21 -8.93
C LEU A 16 2.06 -33.07 -8.14
N ARG A 17 2.42 -34.33 -7.83
CA ARG A 17 1.60 -35.21 -6.99
C ARG A 17 1.53 -34.73 -5.53
N TYR A 18 2.60 -34.13 -5.02
CA TYR A 18 2.70 -33.74 -3.61
C TYR A 18 2.44 -32.24 -3.33
N GLY A 19 2.51 -31.36 -4.33
CA GLY A 19 2.29 -29.91 -4.16
C GLY A 19 0.82 -29.53 -3.87
N ARG A 20 0.53 -28.95 -2.69
CA ARG A 20 -0.81 -28.51 -2.26
C ARG A 20 -1.49 -27.43 -3.14
N SER A 21 -0.74 -26.79 -4.03
CA SER A 21 -1.13 -25.60 -4.79
C SER A 21 -1.61 -25.84 -6.24
N SER A 22 -1.69 -27.08 -6.73
CA SER A 22 -2.19 -27.37 -8.08
C SER A 22 -3.74 -27.38 -8.16
N PRO A 23 -4.36 -26.83 -9.23
CA PRO A 23 -5.81 -26.88 -9.43
C PRO A 23 -6.32 -28.32 -9.33
N ARG A 24 -7.45 -28.54 -8.63
CA ARG A 24 -7.88 -29.90 -8.31
C ARG A 24 -8.22 -30.75 -9.54
N SER A 25 -8.68 -30.14 -10.64
CA SER A 25 -8.88 -30.82 -11.93
C SER A 25 -7.58 -31.40 -12.49
N PHE A 26 -6.44 -30.78 -12.21
CA PHE A 26 -5.11 -31.32 -12.52
C PHE A 26 -4.77 -32.50 -11.62
N ARG A 27 -4.96 -32.35 -10.30
CA ARG A 27 -4.69 -33.45 -9.35
C ARG A 27 -5.53 -34.67 -9.63
N THR A 28 -6.84 -34.50 -9.81
CA THR A 28 -7.72 -35.61 -10.16
C THR A 28 -7.34 -36.22 -11.51
N HIS A 29 -6.97 -35.41 -12.50
CA HIS A 29 -6.47 -35.92 -13.79
C HIS A 29 -5.17 -36.73 -13.63
N LEU A 30 -4.21 -36.24 -12.83
CA LEU A 30 -2.94 -36.93 -12.54
C LEU A 30 -3.12 -38.18 -11.66
N ASP A 31 -4.19 -38.22 -10.87
CA ASP A 31 -4.62 -39.35 -10.04
C ASP A 31 -5.57 -40.31 -10.79
N GLY A 32 -5.89 -40.03 -12.06
CA GLY A 32 -6.80 -40.85 -12.88
C GLY A 32 -8.28 -40.79 -12.49
N LYS A 33 -8.71 -39.80 -11.70
CA LYS A 33 -10.09 -39.60 -11.24
C LYS A 33 -10.86 -38.64 -12.15
N ASP A 34 -12.07 -39.04 -12.53
CA ASP A 34 -13.00 -38.20 -13.30
C ASP A 34 -13.59 -37.06 -12.45
N THR A 35 -13.72 -35.86 -13.04
CA THR A 35 -14.35 -34.69 -12.40
C THR A 35 -15.51 -34.20 -13.25
N THR A 36 -16.71 -34.10 -12.67
CA THR A 36 -17.89 -33.60 -13.37
C THR A 36 -17.98 -32.07 -13.31
N ILE A 37 -18.74 -31.47 -14.23
CA ILE A 37 -19.04 -30.03 -14.22
C ILE A 37 -19.65 -29.60 -12.88
N THR A 38 -20.58 -30.38 -12.34
CA THR A 38 -21.23 -30.08 -11.06
C THR A 38 -20.25 -30.15 -9.90
N ALA A 39 -19.40 -31.17 -9.84
CA ALA A 39 -18.40 -31.31 -8.78
C ALA A 39 -17.34 -30.20 -8.81
N LEU A 40 -16.98 -29.72 -10.00
CA LEU A 40 -16.08 -28.57 -10.16
C LEU A 40 -16.78 -27.25 -9.78
N ALA A 41 -18.06 -27.10 -10.15
CA ALA A 41 -18.86 -25.93 -9.83
C ALA A 41 -19.11 -25.79 -8.33
N ASP A 42 -19.54 -26.87 -7.67
CA ASP A 42 -19.84 -26.87 -6.22
C ASP A 42 -18.60 -26.56 -5.37
N ARG A 43 -17.40 -26.91 -5.87
CA ARG A 43 -16.12 -26.60 -5.20
C ARG A 43 -15.54 -25.24 -5.52
N SER A 44 -16.07 -24.55 -6.53
CA SER A 44 -15.57 -23.23 -6.93
C SER A 44 -15.91 -22.12 -5.92
N GLY A 45 -16.87 -22.37 -5.02
CA GLY A 45 -17.43 -21.36 -4.12
C GLY A 45 -18.29 -20.31 -4.84
N LEU A 46 -18.58 -20.50 -6.14
CA LEU A 46 -19.43 -19.61 -6.94
C LEU A 46 -20.85 -20.17 -7.04
N ALA A 47 -21.82 -19.27 -7.27
CA ALA A 47 -23.17 -19.66 -7.69
C ALA A 47 -23.08 -20.58 -8.94
N ARG A 48 -23.88 -21.66 -8.96
CA ARG A 48 -23.78 -22.74 -9.96
C ARG A 48 -23.86 -22.24 -11.41
N THR A 49 -24.66 -21.22 -11.67
CA THR A 49 -24.79 -20.56 -12.98
C THR A 49 -23.49 -19.89 -13.42
N SER A 50 -22.89 -19.08 -12.53
CA SER A 50 -21.60 -18.40 -12.75
C SER A 50 -20.45 -19.40 -12.92
N ALA A 51 -20.39 -20.42 -12.06
CA ALA A 51 -19.40 -21.49 -12.15
C ALA A 51 -19.47 -22.21 -13.50
N ARG A 52 -20.68 -22.59 -13.93
CA ARG A 52 -20.91 -23.20 -15.24
C ARG A 52 -20.46 -22.29 -16.38
N ARG A 53 -20.80 -21.00 -16.36
CA ARG A 53 -20.40 -20.04 -17.39
C ARG A 53 -18.87 -19.98 -17.54
N ILE A 54 -18.14 -19.97 -16.43
CA ILE A 54 -16.66 -19.98 -16.43
C ILE A 54 -16.13 -21.30 -17.00
N VAL A 55 -16.67 -22.45 -16.59
CA VAL A 55 -16.25 -23.76 -17.08
C VAL A 55 -16.47 -23.87 -18.61
N PHE A 56 -17.60 -23.38 -19.12
CA PHE A 56 -17.85 -23.34 -20.56
C PHE A 56 -16.96 -22.32 -21.29
N ALA A 57 -16.65 -21.17 -20.69
CA ALA A 57 -15.71 -20.22 -21.25
C ALA A 57 -14.28 -20.78 -21.32
N LEU A 58 -13.85 -21.54 -20.30
CA LEU A 58 -12.57 -22.24 -20.29
C LEU A 58 -12.51 -23.34 -21.36
N LYS A 59 -13.63 -24.05 -21.59
CA LYS A 59 -13.75 -24.98 -22.73
C LYS A 59 -13.64 -24.23 -24.06
N ALA A 60 -14.37 -23.14 -24.24
CA ALA A 60 -14.37 -22.35 -25.48
C ALA A 60 -12.97 -21.78 -25.80
N LYS A 61 -12.20 -21.40 -24.76
CA LYS A 61 -10.81 -20.98 -24.88
C LYS A 61 -9.81 -22.14 -25.07
N GLY A 62 -10.28 -23.38 -25.15
CA GLY A 62 -9.45 -24.57 -25.36
C GLY A 62 -8.64 -25.00 -24.13
N TRP A 63 -8.93 -24.48 -22.94
CA TRP A 63 -8.23 -24.86 -21.70
C TRP A 63 -8.75 -26.16 -21.10
N LEU A 64 -10.02 -26.49 -21.35
CA LEU A 64 -10.68 -27.70 -20.84
C LEU A 64 -11.25 -28.53 -21.99
N GLN A 65 -11.22 -29.85 -21.84
CA GLN A 65 -11.87 -30.81 -22.70
C GLN A 65 -13.02 -31.49 -21.96
N PHE A 66 -14.10 -31.77 -22.69
CA PHE A 66 -15.29 -32.40 -22.16
C PHE A 66 -15.41 -33.80 -22.76
N ARG A 67 -15.46 -34.81 -21.92
CA ARG A 67 -15.55 -36.22 -22.31
C ARG A 67 -16.83 -36.83 -21.74
N ALA A 68 -17.63 -37.50 -22.57
CA ALA A 68 -18.76 -38.29 -22.08
C ALA A 68 -18.27 -39.52 -21.31
N LEU A 69 -18.85 -39.81 -20.16
CA LEU A 69 -18.53 -41.01 -19.39
C LEU A 69 -19.23 -42.25 -20.00
N PRO A 70 -18.52 -43.35 -20.27
CA PRO A 70 -19.13 -44.59 -20.73
C PRO A 70 -20.18 -45.09 -19.73
N GLY A 71 -21.38 -45.45 -20.21
CA GLY A 71 -22.43 -46.06 -19.38
C GLY A 71 -23.28 -45.12 -18.50
N SER A 72 -23.09 -43.80 -18.57
CA SER A 72 -23.99 -42.84 -17.89
C SER A 72 -24.48 -41.79 -18.88
N GLY A 73 -25.72 -41.93 -19.32
CA GLY A 73 -26.29 -41.27 -20.50
C GLY A 73 -26.40 -39.75 -20.50
N ASN A 74 -25.76 -39.03 -19.58
CA ASN A 74 -25.73 -37.56 -19.55
C ASN A 74 -24.61 -36.94 -18.70
N ARG A 75 -23.64 -37.71 -18.17
CA ARG A 75 -22.57 -37.14 -17.32
C ARG A 75 -21.31 -36.87 -18.14
N THR A 76 -20.98 -35.58 -18.22
CA THR A 76 -19.76 -35.08 -18.86
C THR A 76 -18.66 -34.90 -17.82
N CYS A 77 -17.53 -35.58 -18.04
CA CYS A 77 -16.29 -35.37 -17.33
C CYS A 77 -15.49 -34.22 -17.96
N ILE A 78 -14.81 -33.44 -17.14
CA ILE A 78 -13.91 -32.36 -17.52
C ILE A 78 -12.48 -32.85 -17.33
N THR A 79 -11.66 -32.70 -18.37
CA THR A 79 -10.21 -32.90 -18.29
C THR A 79 -9.47 -31.64 -18.72
N PRO A 80 -8.27 -31.37 -18.16
CA PRO A 80 -7.37 -30.35 -18.70
C PRO A 80 -7.04 -30.65 -20.17
N SER A 81 -6.94 -29.63 -21.02
CA SER A 81 -6.45 -29.82 -22.39
C SER A 81 -4.93 -30.02 -22.41
N THR A 82 -4.40 -30.58 -23.52
CA THR A 82 -2.96 -30.67 -23.75
C THR A 82 -2.28 -29.30 -23.73
N ALA A 83 -2.94 -28.25 -24.23
CA ALA A 83 -2.44 -26.88 -24.17
C ALA A 83 -2.35 -26.35 -22.73
N LEU A 84 -3.33 -26.67 -21.89
CA LEU A 84 -3.29 -26.30 -20.47
C LEU A 84 -2.19 -27.07 -19.73
N LEU A 85 -2.05 -28.37 -19.99
CA LEU A 85 -0.99 -29.22 -19.44
C LEU A 85 0.39 -28.70 -19.85
N ALA A 86 0.63 -28.45 -21.14
CA ALA A 86 1.90 -27.93 -21.64
C ALA A 86 2.24 -26.52 -21.13
N ARG A 87 1.24 -25.67 -20.90
CA ARG A 87 1.45 -24.37 -20.25
C ARG A 87 1.87 -24.55 -18.79
N PHE A 88 1.24 -25.48 -18.09
CA PHE A 88 1.57 -25.79 -16.71
C PHE A 88 2.98 -26.40 -16.58
N ASP A 89 3.35 -27.32 -17.48
CA ASP A 89 4.70 -27.90 -17.56
C ASP A 89 5.75 -26.81 -17.80
N ARG A 90 5.51 -25.88 -18.73
CA ARG A 90 6.42 -24.74 -18.96
C ARG A 90 6.58 -23.84 -17.73
N ILE A 91 5.50 -23.54 -17.00
CA ILE A 91 5.57 -22.77 -15.75
C ILE A 91 6.40 -23.52 -14.71
N THR A 92 6.19 -24.83 -14.59
CA THR A 92 6.91 -25.68 -13.63
C THR A 92 8.38 -25.76 -13.98
N GLU A 93 8.72 -26.02 -15.24
CA GLU A 93 10.10 -26.05 -15.72
C GLU A 93 10.79 -24.70 -15.54
N HIS A 94 10.11 -23.59 -15.87
CA HIS A 94 10.64 -22.25 -15.66
C HIS A 94 10.87 -21.97 -14.17
N THR A 95 9.94 -22.37 -13.30
CA THR A 95 10.08 -22.22 -11.84
C THR A 95 11.25 -23.04 -11.30
N VAL A 96 11.41 -24.29 -11.75
CA VAL A 96 12.53 -25.16 -11.38
C VAL A 96 13.86 -24.57 -11.88
N ARG A 97 13.91 -24.07 -13.11
CA ARG A 97 15.11 -23.39 -13.65
C ARG A 97 15.45 -22.13 -12.85
N LEU A 98 14.45 -21.33 -12.48
CA LEU A 98 14.65 -20.15 -11.62
C LEU A 98 15.23 -20.54 -10.26
N ILE A 99 14.68 -21.58 -9.62
CA ILE A 99 15.18 -22.11 -8.35
C ILE A 99 16.63 -22.61 -8.49
N ILE A 100 16.94 -23.39 -9.52
CA ILE A 100 18.30 -23.89 -9.79
C ILE A 100 19.27 -22.73 -10.05
N SER A 101 18.90 -21.77 -10.90
CA SER A 101 19.74 -20.59 -11.19
C SER A 101 19.97 -19.69 -9.97
N ALA A 102 18.98 -19.63 -9.06
CA ALA A 102 19.10 -18.92 -7.78
C ALA A 102 19.90 -19.71 -6.74
N SER A 103 20.19 -20.99 -6.98
CA SER A 103 21.03 -21.83 -6.11
C SER A 103 22.54 -21.64 -6.41
N ASP A 104 22.88 -21.32 -7.66
CA ASP A 104 24.27 -21.13 -8.12
C ASP A 104 24.80 -19.68 -7.99
N THR A 105 23.92 -18.73 -7.66
CA THR A 105 24.28 -17.34 -7.36
C THR A 105 23.73 -16.95 -6.01
N SER A 106 24.36 -16.01 -5.30
CA SER A 106 23.94 -15.48 -3.98
C SER A 106 22.59 -14.73 -4.00
N SER A 107 21.66 -15.09 -4.88
CA SER A 107 20.40 -14.42 -5.21
C SER A 107 19.25 -14.80 -4.27
N PHE A 108 19.53 -15.02 -2.99
CA PHE A 108 18.57 -15.42 -1.96
C PHE A 108 17.95 -14.24 -1.18
N ASP A 109 17.95 -13.02 -1.71
CA ASP A 109 17.30 -11.87 -1.04
C ASP A 109 15.77 -11.78 -1.27
N ARG A 110 15.19 -12.67 -2.09
CA ARG A 110 13.74 -12.67 -2.38
C ARG A 110 13.00 -13.94 -1.97
N PHE A 111 13.71 -14.95 -1.45
CA PHE A 111 13.11 -16.23 -1.06
C PHE A 111 13.56 -16.60 0.35
N ASP A 112 12.76 -16.24 1.36
CA ASP A 112 13.00 -16.66 2.73
C ASP A 112 12.56 -18.12 2.92
N ALA A 113 13.50 -19.01 3.23
CA ALA A 113 13.23 -20.43 3.47
C ALA A 113 12.31 -20.68 4.68
N ALA A 114 12.15 -19.70 5.59
CA ALA A 114 11.17 -19.74 6.67
C ALA A 114 9.71 -19.80 6.14
N THR A 115 9.44 -19.38 4.89
CA THR A 115 8.13 -19.47 4.23
C THR A 115 7.65 -20.89 3.90
N LEU A 116 8.48 -21.92 4.16
CA LEU A 116 8.12 -23.33 4.00
C LEU A 116 7.46 -23.94 5.25
N ALA A 117 7.39 -23.20 6.36
CA ALA A 117 6.63 -23.60 7.53
C ALA A 117 5.11 -23.59 7.24
N PRO A 118 4.31 -24.49 7.85
CA PRO A 118 2.87 -24.51 7.66
C PRO A 118 2.22 -23.27 8.32
N ALA A 119 2.04 -22.19 7.55
CA ALA A 119 1.36 -20.97 7.96
C ALA A 119 -0.15 -21.02 7.63
N SER A 120 -0.93 -20.15 8.29
CA SER A 120 -2.35 -19.96 8.02
C SER A 120 -2.56 -19.50 6.56
N GLU A 121 -3.59 -20.02 5.89
CA GLU A 121 -3.89 -19.68 4.50
C GLU A 121 -5.22 -18.93 4.47
N ILE A 122 -5.17 -17.62 4.27
CA ILE A 122 -6.39 -16.82 4.08
C ILE A 122 -7.07 -17.28 2.80
N ALA A 123 -8.37 -17.50 2.87
CA ALA A 123 -9.16 -17.91 1.72
C ALA A 123 -9.11 -16.87 0.58
N TRP A 124 -9.44 -17.29 -0.63
CA TRP A 124 -9.69 -16.33 -1.70
C TRP A 124 -11.02 -15.60 -1.46
N PRO A 125 -11.16 -14.30 -1.83
CA PRO A 125 -12.43 -13.60 -1.71
C PRO A 125 -13.56 -14.37 -2.39
N ARG A 126 -14.67 -14.49 -1.69
CA ARG A 126 -15.89 -15.15 -2.18
C ARG A 126 -16.79 -14.12 -2.85
N ALA A 127 -17.60 -14.59 -3.80
CA ALA A 127 -18.67 -13.76 -4.34
C ALA A 127 -19.66 -13.40 -3.23
N ALA A 128 -20.31 -12.24 -3.36
CA ALA A 128 -21.34 -11.81 -2.42
C ALA A 128 -22.42 -12.89 -2.25
N ALA A 129 -22.77 -13.17 -0.99
CA ALA A 129 -23.70 -14.25 -0.65
C ALA A 129 -25.12 -14.00 -1.19
N GLU A 130 -25.54 -12.74 -1.24
CA GLU A 130 -26.85 -12.31 -1.73
C GLU A 130 -26.96 -12.30 -3.26
N GLY A 131 -25.86 -12.53 -3.97
CA GLY A 131 -25.80 -12.46 -5.43
C GLY A 131 -25.40 -11.07 -5.93
N PHE A 132 -25.68 -10.79 -7.20
CA PHE A 132 -25.32 -9.53 -7.85
C PHE A 132 -26.58 -8.71 -8.16
N ASP A 133 -26.65 -7.49 -7.62
CA ASP A 133 -27.69 -6.51 -7.88
C ASP A 133 -27.13 -5.38 -8.76
N ASP A 134 -27.61 -5.32 -10.00
CA ASP A 134 -27.17 -4.35 -11.00
C ASP A 134 -27.81 -2.97 -10.86
N LYS A 135 -28.81 -2.83 -9.98
CA LYS A 135 -29.48 -1.55 -9.70
C LYS A 135 -28.70 -0.68 -8.72
N ILE A 136 -27.76 -1.27 -8.00
CA ILE A 136 -26.93 -0.57 -7.01
C ILE A 136 -25.59 -0.22 -7.65
N GLU A 137 -25.20 1.05 -7.60
CA GLU A 137 -23.88 1.52 -8.01
C GLU A 137 -23.20 2.30 -6.88
N LEU A 138 -22.21 1.67 -6.26
CA LEU A 138 -21.36 2.32 -5.27
C LEU A 138 -20.34 3.23 -5.96
N THR A 139 -20.28 4.49 -5.54
CA THR A 139 -19.24 5.43 -5.98
C THR A 139 -18.15 5.59 -4.92
N LEU A 140 -16.91 5.29 -5.26
CA LEU A 140 -15.73 5.59 -4.45
C LEU A 140 -14.99 6.80 -5.02
N VAL A 141 -14.93 7.89 -4.25
CA VAL A 141 -14.22 9.12 -4.59
C VAL A 141 -12.87 9.12 -3.88
N ALA A 142 -11.77 9.01 -4.62
CA ALA A 142 -10.43 8.82 -4.06
C ALA A 142 -9.35 9.68 -4.72
N TYR A 143 -8.18 9.77 -4.11
CA TYR A 143 -6.99 10.28 -4.79
C TYR A 143 -6.34 9.18 -5.65
N GLU A 144 -5.38 9.55 -6.48
CA GLU A 144 -4.59 8.58 -7.25
C GLU A 144 -3.66 7.76 -6.34
N ASP A 145 -4.01 6.49 -6.16
CA ASP A 145 -3.22 5.50 -5.44
C ASP A 145 -3.30 4.11 -6.11
N PRO A 146 -2.21 3.31 -6.07
CA PRO A 146 -2.21 1.93 -6.56
C PRO A 146 -3.36 1.05 -6.09
N VAL A 147 -3.87 1.16 -4.85
CA VAL A 147 -5.02 0.34 -4.43
C VAL A 147 -6.29 0.70 -5.21
N PHE A 148 -6.53 1.98 -5.47
CA PHE A 148 -7.71 2.41 -6.24
C PHE A 148 -7.56 2.08 -7.72
N ASP A 149 -6.33 2.08 -8.24
CA ASP A 149 -6.00 1.56 -9.56
C ASP A 149 -6.28 0.05 -9.68
N ILE A 150 -5.98 -0.73 -8.63
CA ILE A 150 -6.29 -2.16 -8.57
C ILE A 150 -7.82 -2.36 -8.60
N LEU A 151 -8.58 -1.56 -7.85
CA LEU A 151 -10.05 -1.59 -7.90
C LEU A 151 -10.57 -1.30 -9.31
N LYS A 152 -10.02 -0.30 -10.01
CA LYS A 152 -10.41 0.03 -11.39
C LYS A 152 -10.08 -1.07 -12.39
N ARG A 153 -8.83 -1.56 -12.37
CA ARG A 153 -8.33 -2.56 -13.33
C ARG A 153 -9.02 -3.91 -13.16
N ASN A 154 -9.37 -4.25 -11.93
CA ASN A 154 -10.02 -5.52 -11.58
C ASN A 154 -11.51 -5.37 -11.26
N ARG A 155 -12.14 -4.28 -11.70
CA ARG A 155 -13.54 -3.94 -11.37
C ARG A 155 -14.51 -5.13 -11.45
N PRO A 156 -14.52 -5.98 -12.50
CA PRO A 156 -15.47 -7.10 -12.56
C PRO A 156 -15.33 -8.11 -11.42
N ASP A 157 -14.11 -8.34 -10.93
CA ASP A 157 -13.89 -9.22 -9.78
C ASP A 157 -14.34 -8.54 -8.48
N ILE A 158 -14.02 -7.25 -8.33
CA ILE A 158 -14.44 -6.46 -7.16
C ILE A 158 -15.96 -6.36 -7.07
N GLU A 159 -16.64 -6.06 -8.19
CA GLU A 159 -18.10 -6.04 -8.29
C GLU A 159 -18.72 -7.39 -7.91
N ARG A 160 -18.06 -8.51 -8.25
CA ARG A 160 -18.50 -9.85 -7.84
C ARG A 160 -18.37 -10.05 -6.32
N PHE A 161 -17.34 -9.51 -5.70
CA PHE A 161 -17.12 -9.61 -4.26
C PHE A 161 -18.08 -8.71 -3.48
N LEU A 162 -18.33 -7.50 -3.98
CA LEU A 162 -19.29 -6.53 -3.42
C LEU A 162 -20.75 -6.95 -3.64
N GLY A 163 -21.06 -7.61 -4.76
CA GLY A 163 -22.43 -7.96 -5.15
C GLY A 163 -23.20 -6.83 -5.83
N HIS A 164 -22.53 -5.76 -6.25
CA HIS A 164 -23.14 -4.63 -6.95
C HIS A 164 -22.12 -3.89 -7.83
N ARG A 165 -22.57 -2.88 -8.59
CA ARG A 165 -21.68 -2.06 -9.43
C ARG A 165 -20.75 -1.20 -8.60
N LEU A 166 -19.57 -0.94 -9.15
CA LEU A 166 -18.54 -0.10 -8.55
C LEU A 166 -18.04 0.95 -9.56
N ARG A 167 -18.18 2.22 -9.17
CA ARG A 167 -17.61 3.36 -9.88
C ARG A 167 -16.50 3.98 -9.03
N VAL A 168 -15.25 3.87 -9.47
CA VAL A 168 -14.11 4.50 -8.80
C VAL A 168 -13.70 5.76 -9.55
N LEU A 169 -13.74 6.90 -8.88
CA LEU A 169 -13.30 8.19 -9.41
C LEU A 169 -12.01 8.60 -8.68
N THR A 170 -10.95 8.93 -9.43
CA THR A 170 -9.67 9.35 -8.83
C THR A 170 -9.22 10.68 -9.37
N TRP A 171 -8.56 11.47 -8.52
CA TRP A 171 -7.91 12.73 -8.88
C TRP A 171 -6.47 12.78 -8.37
N PRO A 172 -5.58 13.52 -9.05
CA PRO A 172 -4.27 13.82 -8.52
C PRO A 172 -4.36 14.43 -7.11
N GLN A 173 -3.43 14.08 -6.23
CA GLN A 173 -3.50 14.45 -4.80
C GLN A 173 -3.63 15.97 -4.57
N HIS A 174 -2.96 16.80 -5.37
CA HIS A 174 -3.05 18.26 -5.30
C HIS A 174 -4.46 18.82 -5.62
N ALA A 175 -5.24 18.12 -6.44
CA ALA A 175 -6.62 18.50 -6.79
C ALA A 175 -7.65 17.79 -5.91
N TYR A 176 -7.26 16.69 -5.26
CA TYR A 176 -8.18 15.81 -4.57
C TYR A 176 -8.86 16.47 -3.38
N ARG A 177 -8.16 17.30 -2.60
CA ARG A 177 -8.75 17.96 -1.42
C ARG A 177 -10.02 18.73 -1.77
N ARG A 178 -9.98 19.54 -2.82
CA ARG A 178 -11.15 20.30 -3.31
C ARG A 178 -12.31 19.38 -3.71
N ILE A 179 -12.01 18.27 -4.38
CA ILE A 179 -13.04 17.31 -4.82
C ILE A 179 -13.65 16.58 -3.62
N LEU A 180 -12.82 16.20 -2.65
CA LEU A 180 -13.28 15.62 -1.40
C LEU A 180 -14.22 16.59 -0.69
N ASP A 181 -13.84 17.87 -0.61
CA ASP A 181 -14.68 18.87 0.05
C ASP A 181 -16.04 19.02 -0.64
N LEU A 182 -16.06 19.19 -1.96
CA LEU A 182 -17.28 19.24 -2.76
C LEU A 182 -18.15 17.98 -2.58
N THR A 183 -17.52 16.81 -2.44
CA THR A 183 -18.23 15.54 -2.24
C THR A 183 -18.85 15.44 -0.85
N LEU A 184 -18.20 16.00 0.17
CA LEU A 184 -18.68 15.97 1.55
C LEU A 184 -19.75 17.04 1.80
N ASP A 185 -19.64 18.18 1.12
CA ASP A 185 -20.56 19.33 1.29
C ASP A 185 -21.80 19.23 0.41
N ASP A 186 -21.84 18.27 -0.52
CA ASP A 186 -23.02 18.00 -1.35
C ASP A 186 -24.22 17.57 -0.49
N THR A 187 -25.17 18.49 -0.36
CA THR A 187 -26.42 18.32 0.41
C THR A 187 -27.54 17.65 -0.39
N SER A 188 -27.30 17.26 -1.64
CA SER A 188 -28.32 16.58 -2.44
C SER A 188 -28.76 15.27 -1.78
N GLN A 189 -30.06 14.97 -1.86
CA GLN A 189 -30.58 13.72 -1.31
C GLN A 189 -30.06 12.55 -2.15
N ARG A 190 -29.17 11.75 -1.56
CA ARG A 190 -28.56 10.61 -2.24
C ARG A 190 -29.53 9.44 -2.34
N ASP A 191 -29.64 8.87 -3.53
CA ASP A 191 -30.40 7.64 -3.78
C ASP A 191 -29.83 6.50 -2.92
N ALA A 192 -30.72 5.72 -2.31
CA ALA A 192 -30.38 4.51 -1.56
C ALA A 192 -29.60 3.47 -2.39
N ASN A 193 -29.73 3.52 -3.72
CA ASN A 193 -29.01 2.65 -4.66
C ASN A 193 -27.71 3.26 -5.19
N ALA A 194 -27.37 4.49 -4.80
CA ALA A 194 -26.13 5.17 -5.19
C ALA A 194 -25.28 5.55 -3.96
N PRO A 195 -24.85 4.58 -3.13
CA PRO A 195 -24.01 4.87 -1.98
C PRO A 195 -22.67 5.48 -2.39
N VAL A 196 -22.12 6.35 -1.53
CA VAL A 196 -20.83 6.99 -1.75
C VAL A 196 -19.86 6.63 -0.64
N LEU A 197 -18.62 6.35 -1.01
CA LEU A 197 -17.46 6.26 -0.13
C LEU A 197 -16.43 7.30 -0.55
N VAL A 198 -15.66 7.78 0.43
CA VAL A 198 -14.50 8.64 0.20
C VAL A 198 -13.24 7.99 0.75
N ALA A 199 -12.12 8.19 0.06
CA ALA A 199 -10.80 7.75 0.55
C ALA A 199 -10.03 8.91 1.18
N ILE A 200 -9.78 8.85 2.47
CA ILE A 200 -9.16 9.94 3.22
C ILE A 200 -7.69 9.58 3.53
N PRO A 201 -6.70 10.39 3.12
CA PRO A 201 -5.33 10.27 3.62
C PRO A 201 -5.29 10.38 5.15
N PHE A 202 -4.48 9.56 5.82
CA PHE A 202 -4.47 9.47 7.30
C PHE A 202 -4.42 10.84 8.00
N PRO A 203 -3.52 11.79 7.63
CA PRO A 203 -3.42 13.08 8.33
C PRO A 203 -4.63 14.00 8.16
N TRP A 204 -5.52 13.72 7.19
CA TRP A 204 -6.65 14.59 6.86
C TRP A 204 -7.90 14.29 7.67
N LEU A 205 -7.97 13.13 8.33
CA LEU A 205 -9.22 12.66 8.95
C LEU A 205 -9.75 13.65 9.99
N ALA A 206 -8.92 14.11 10.92
CA ALA A 206 -9.37 14.95 12.02
C ALA A 206 -9.89 16.33 11.61
N GLU A 207 -9.33 16.91 10.56
CA GLU A 207 -9.85 18.12 9.93
C GLU A 207 -11.26 17.90 9.35
N LEU A 208 -11.59 16.69 8.90
CA LEU A 208 -12.89 16.37 8.29
C LEU A 208 -13.96 15.95 9.31
N CYS A 209 -13.56 15.54 10.51
CA CYS A 209 -14.48 15.08 11.56
C CYS A 209 -15.17 16.22 12.33
N GLY A 210 -14.54 17.40 12.44
CA GLY A 210 -15.04 18.52 13.26
C GLY A 210 -16.33 19.18 12.74
N ASP A 211 -16.65 18.99 11.45
CA ASP A 211 -17.69 19.73 10.75
C ASP A 211 -18.99 18.93 10.51
N GLY A 212 -19.12 17.72 11.10
CA GLY A 212 -20.30 16.87 10.89
C GLY A 212 -20.45 16.39 9.45
N ARG A 213 -19.33 16.13 8.76
CA ARG A 213 -19.30 15.76 7.33
C ARG A 213 -19.22 14.25 7.09
N LEU A 214 -18.80 13.49 8.10
CA LEU A 214 -18.59 12.03 8.03
C LEU A 214 -19.54 11.31 8.99
N CYS A 215 -19.96 10.10 8.64
CA CYS A 215 -20.70 9.21 9.54
C CYS A 215 -19.79 8.67 10.64
N GLU A 216 -20.32 8.59 11.86
CA GLU A 216 -19.77 7.75 12.93
C GLU A 216 -20.07 6.28 12.62
N LEU A 217 -19.06 5.42 12.73
CA LEU A 217 -19.12 4.03 12.25
C LEU A 217 -19.36 3.01 13.37
N GLN A 218 -19.29 3.39 14.65
CA GLN A 218 -19.36 2.43 15.75
C GLN A 218 -20.71 1.75 15.87
N SER A 219 -21.81 2.46 15.62
CA SER A 219 -23.14 1.85 15.61
C SER A 219 -23.27 0.80 14.50
N LEU A 220 -22.65 1.05 13.34
CA LEU A 220 -22.62 0.10 12.23
C LEU A 220 -21.70 -1.10 12.54
N GLN A 221 -20.54 -0.82 13.14
CA GLN A 221 -19.61 -1.85 13.60
C GLN A 221 -20.25 -2.77 14.65
N ALA A 222 -20.91 -2.21 15.66
CA ALA A 222 -21.56 -2.95 16.74
C ALA A 222 -22.76 -3.78 16.27
N GLY A 223 -23.39 -3.40 15.15
CA GLY A 223 -24.48 -4.14 14.54
C GLY A 223 -24.04 -5.38 13.74
N GLY A 224 -22.73 -5.56 13.51
CA GLY A 224 -22.16 -6.62 12.68
C GLY A 224 -21.11 -7.48 13.40
N SER A 225 -20.38 -8.28 12.63
CA SER A 225 -19.25 -9.09 13.12
C SER A 225 -17.88 -8.44 12.86
N PHE A 226 -17.87 -7.21 12.31
CA PHE A 226 -16.65 -6.49 12.01
C PHE A 226 -15.88 -6.11 13.28
N SER A 227 -14.61 -6.48 13.33
CA SER A 227 -13.72 -6.21 14.46
C SER A 227 -12.42 -5.56 14.02
N GLY A 228 -11.99 -4.58 14.80
CA GLY A 228 -10.68 -3.94 14.69
C GLY A 228 -9.52 -4.80 15.22
N ALA A 229 -9.80 -5.93 15.90
CA ALA A 229 -8.78 -6.70 16.62
C ALA A 229 -7.69 -7.34 15.75
N ASP A 230 -7.97 -7.56 14.46
CA ASP A 230 -6.99 -8.07 13.50
C ASP A 230 -6.21 -6.94 12.80
N PHE A 231 -6.54 -5.67 13.05
CA PHE A 231 -5.76 -4.54 12.55
C PHE A 231 -4.59 -4.23 13.49
N TYR A 232 -3.47 -3.74 12.96
CA TYR A 232 -2.41 -3.18 13.80
C TYR A 232 -2.95 -2.01 14.62
N ASP A 233 -2.67 -1.98 15.92
CA ASP A 233 -3.21 -0.97 16.85
C ASP A 233 -3.02 0.47 16.32
N THR A 234 -1.80 0.88 15.99
CA THR A 234 -1.53 2.23 15.47
C THR A 234 -2.28 2.53 14.17
N VAL A 235 -2.48 1.52 13.32
CA VAL A 235 -3.20 1.67 12.05
C VAL A 235 -4.70 1.78 12.32
N TRP A 236 -5.25 0.96 13.21
CA TRP A 236 -6.64 1.01 13.62
C TRP A 236 -6.98 2.36 14.23
N GLN A 237 -6.14 2.86 15.14
CA GLN A 237 -6.33 4.17 15.80
C GLN A 237 -6.34 5.35 14.83
N ALA A 238 -5.72 5.23 13.64
CA ALA A 238 -5.78 6.28 12.63
C ALA A 238 -7.19 6.53 12.06
N GLY A 239 -8.13 5.61 12.29
CA GLY A 239 -9.56 5.77 11.98
C GLY A 239 -10.37 6.52 13.04
N TRP A 240 -9.77 6.78 14.21
CA TRP A 240 -10.43 7.36 15.38
C TRP A 240 -10.03 8.82 15.59
N VAL A 241 -11.00 9.64 15.96
CA VAL A 241 -10.82 11.05 16.33
C VAL A 241 -11.73 11.33 17.52
N ASP A 242 -11.17 11.87 18.61
CA ASP A 242 -11.91 12.19 19.85
C ASP A 242 -12.76 11.04 20.41
N GLY A 243 -12.21 9.82 20.37
CA GLY A 243 -12.90 8.61 20.83
C GLY A 243 -14.00 8.11 19.88
N GLN A 244 -14.15 8.73 18.70
CA GLN A 244 -15.12 8.35 17.69
C GLN A 244 -14.48 7.74 16.43
N LEU A 245 -15.00 6.61 15.93
CA LEU A 245 -14.54 5.93 14.72
C LEU A 245 -15.23 6.52 13.49
N TYR A 246 -14.46 7.15 12.60
CA TYR A 246 -14.98 7.79 11.39
C TYR A 246 -14.55 7.10 10.10
N ALA A 247 -13.49 6.29 10.13
CA ALA A 247 -12.97 5.68 8.93
C ALA A 247 -12.26 4.34 9.22
N ILE A 248 -12.25 3.44 8.23
CA ILE A 248 -11.57 2.14 8.33
C ILE A 248 -10.29 2.15 7.48
N PRO A 249 -9.13 1.73 8.02
CA PRO A 249 -7.89 1.62 7.24
C PRO A 249 -7.98 0.62 6.09
N LEU A 250 -7.64 1.06 4.88
CA LEU A 250 -7.58 0.21 3.69
C LEU A 250 -6.15 -0.16 3.32
N GLN A 251 -5.25 0.83 3.31
CA GLN A 251 -3.86 0.62 2.89
C GLN A 251 -2.94 1.52 3.69
N PRO A 252 -2.50 1.12 4.89
CA PRO A 252 -1.43 1.81 5.58
C PRO A 252 -0.13 1.70 4.79
N THR A 253 0.71 2.72 4.86
CA THR A 253 1.97 2.79 4.13
C THR A 253 3.04 3.40 5.01
N LEU A 254 4.26 2.91 4.90
CA LEU A 254 5.40 3.48 5.62
C LEU A 254 6.30 4.29 4.69
N ASN A 255 6.88 5.39 5.18
CA ASN A 255 7.91 6.13 4.46
C ASN A 255 9.29 5.56 4.79
N PHE A 256 10.13 5.47 3.77
CA PHE A 256 11.46 4.87 3.88
C PHE A 256 12.47 5.61 3.01
N LEU A 257 13.75 5.37 3.30
CA LEU A 257 14.83 5.61 2.36
C LEU A 257 15.05 4.36 1.49
N TRP A 258 14.66 4.46 0.23
CA TRP A 258 14.93 3.47 -0.80
C TRP A 258 16.32 3.73 -1.38
N TYR A 259 17.07 2.67 -1.69
CA TYR A 259 18.40 2.82 -2.28
C TYR A 259 18.71 1.72 -3.31
N ARG A 260 19.58 2.05 -4.26
CA ARG A 260 20.13 1.13 -5.26
C ARG A 260 21.24 0.29 -4.65
N ARG A 261 20.87 -0.84 -4.05
CA ARG A 261 21.81 -1.79 -3.43
C ARG A 261 22.93 -2.22 -4.37
N ASP A 262 22.64 -2.41 -5.66
CA ASP A 262 23.66 -2.73 -6.65
C ASP A 262 24.70 -1.61 -6.83
N LEU A 263 24.31 -0.33 -6.73
CA LEU A 263 25.24 0.80 -6.80
C LEU A 263 26.04 0.94 -5.50
N PHE A 264 25.43 0.65 -4.35
CA PHE A 264 26.09 0.64 -3.06
C PHE A 264 27.17 -0.44 -2.99
N GLU A 265 26.83 -1.67 -3.38
CA GLU A 265 27.78 -2.80 -3.42
C GLU A 265 28.94 -2.53 -4.38
N ALA A 266 28.66 -1.97 -5.57
CA ALA A 266 29.70 -1.63 -6.55
C ALA A 266 30.71 -0.58 -6.06
N GLU A 267 30.30 0.27 -5.11
CA GLU A 267 31.11 1.35 -4.54
C GLU A 267 31.60 1.04 -3.12
N GLY A 268 31.31 -0.18 -2.60
CA GLY A 268 31.70 -0.60 -1.25
C GLY A 268 31.03 0.21 -0.14
N LEU A 269 29.80 0.68 -0.35
CA LEU A 269 29.05 1.50 0.59
C LEU A 269 28.05 0.68 1.41
N ASP A 270 27.98 0.97 2.70
CA ASP A 270 26.90 0.48 3.57
C ASP A 270 25.61 1.31 3.39
N PRO A 271 24.42 0.73 3.65
CA PRO A 271 23.17 1.49 3.72
C PRO A 271 23.29 2.61 4.76
N PRO A 272 22.87 3.85 4.44
CA PRO A 272 23.12 5.00 5.29
C PRO A 272 22.23 4.95 6.54
N ARG A 273 22.81 5.26 7.70
CA ARG A 273 22.09 5.26 8.99
C ARG A 273 21.94 6.64 9.60
N THR A 274 22.75 7.60 9.15
CA THR A 274 22.70 9.00 9.60
C THR A 274 22.51 9.98 8.46
N PHE A 275 22.11 11.21 8.76
CA PHE A 275 22.07 12.32 7.81
C PHE A 275 23.42 12.50 7.08
N ASP A 276 24.54 12.46 7.80
CA ASP A 276 25.88 12.53 7.22
C ASP A 276 26.19 11.35 6.28
N ASP A 277 25.75 10.14 6.63
CA ASP A 277 25.89 8.99 5.75
C ASP A 277 25.12 9.21 4.44
N VAL A 278 23.89 9.74 4.51
CA VAL A 278 23.09 10.02 3.31
C VAL A 278 23.78 11.04 2.43
N ILE A 279 24.26 12.16 3.00
CA ILE A 279 24.95 13.21 2.23
C ILE A 279 26.21 12.63 1.57
N ARG A 280 27.00 11.85 2.31
CA ARG A 280 28.21 11.19 1.80
C ARG A 280 27.89 10.19 0.67
N CYS A 281 26.90 9.32 0.87
CA CYS A 281 26.46 8.36 -0.14
C CYS A 281 25.87 9.07 -1.37
N ALA A 282 25.08 10.12 -1.18
CA ALA A 282 24.47 10.90 -2.26
C ALA A 282 25.57 11.56 -3.11
N SER A 283 26.52 12.22 -2.47
CA SER A 283 27.70 12.81 -3.14
C SER A 283 28.48 11.75 -3.91
N ARG A 284 28.78 10.62 -3.27
CA ARG A 284 29.54 9.53 -3.90
C ARG A 284 28.82 8.90 -5.08
N LEU A 285 27.49 8.84 -5.09
CA LEU A 285 26.70 8.16 -6.12
C LEU A 285 26.11 9.09 -7.19
N HIS A 286 26.25 10.41 -7.00
CA HIS A 286 25.85 11.42 -7.97
C HIS A 286 26.72 11.32 -9.24
N ARG A 287 26.10 11.06 -10.40
CA ARG A 287 26.76 10.95 -11.71
C ARG A 287 25.92 11.68 -12.77
N PRO A 288 26.05 13.01 -12.89
CA PRO A 288 25.34 13.81 -13.90
C PRO A 288 25.59 13.35 -15.34
N SER A 289 26.81 12.88 -15.63
CA SER A 289 27.18 12.32 -16.94
C SER A 289 26.38 11.08 -17.33
N LEU A 290 25.76 10.41 -16.36
CA LEU A 290 24.88 9.25 -16.55
C LEU A 290 23.42 9.59 -16.26
N GLU A 291 23.07 10.89 -16.23
CA GLU A 291 21.75 11.40 -15.81
C GLU A 291 21.26 10.85 -14.46
N ARG A 292 22.19 10.61 -13.52
CA ARG A 292 21.87 10.02 -12.22
C ARG A 292 22.16 10.97 -11.07
N ALA A 293 21.12 11.35 -10.35
CA ALA A 293 21.21 12.02 -9.07
C ALA A 293 21.65 11.05 -7.95
N GLY A 294 22.27 11.58 -6.89
CA GLY A 294 22.62 10.82 -5.70
C GLY A 294 21.39 10.45 -4.88
N ILE A 295 20.43 11.37 -4.79
CA ILE A 295 19.17 11.20 -4.07
C ILE A 295 18.04 11.93 -4.78
N THR A 296 16.79 11.50 -4.59
CA THR A 296 15.58 12.24 -4.98
C THR A 296 14.56 12.19 -3.83
N TRP A 297 13.71 13.20 -3.73
CA TRP A 297 12.74 13.33 -2.64
C TRP A 297 11.65 14.32 -3.04
N ASN A 298 10.56 14.38 -2.28
CA ASN A 298 9.45 15.28 -2.58
C ASN A 298 9.81 16.71 -2.18
N ALA A 299 9.98 17.58 -3.16
CA ALA A 299 10.41 18.96 -2.96
C ALA A 299 9.59 19.96 -3.78
N ALA A 300 8.52 19.50 -4.43
CA ALA A 300 7.55 20.39 -5.05
C ALA A 300 6.89 21.28 -3.97
N PRO A 301 6.71 22.59 -4.25
CA PRO A 301 6.12 23.54 -3.31
C PRO A 301 4.76 23.09 -2.73
N GLY A 302 4.47 23.54 -1.51
CA GLY A 302 3.26 23.18 -0.77
C GLY A 302 3.36 21.83 -0.06
N LEU A 303 2.30 21.03 -0.13
CA LEU A 303 2.16 19.77 0.61
C LEU A 303 3.30 18.76 0.40
N PRO A 304 3.84 18.53 -0.82
CA PRO A 304 4.92 17.55 -1.00
C PRO A 304 6.17 17.88 -0.18
N LEU A 305 6.60 19.15 -0.20
CA LEU A 305 7.75 19.61 0.57
C LEU A 305 7.47 19.63 2.08
N ALA A 306 6.29 20.12 2.48
CA ALA A 306 5.87 20.11 3.88
C ALA A 306 5.84 18.68 4.46
N GLU A 307 5.30 17.72 3.71
CA GLU A 307 5.27 16.32 4.10
C GLU A 307 6.68 15.75 4.25
N SER A 308 7.58 16.00 3.30
CA SER A 308 8.97 15.53 3.42
C SER A 308 9.66 16.02 4.69
N PHE A 309 9.47 17.29 5.07
CA PHE A 309 9.98 17.82 6.34
C PHE A 309 9.35 17.10 7.54
N LEU A 310 8.01 17.00 7.59
CA LEU A 310 7.30 16.38 8.71
C LEU A 310 7.66 14.91 8.91
N GLN A 311 7.80 14.14 7.83
CA GLN A 311 8.18 12.73 7.93
C GLN A 311 9.62 12.56 8.40
N ILE A 312 10.55 13.41 7.97
CA ILE A 312 11.94 13.34 8.42
C ILE A 312 12.04 13.78 9.88
N LEU A 313 11.36 14.87 10.29
CA LEU A 313 11.31 15.34 11.68
C LEU A 313 10.65 14.33 12.61
N GLY A 314 9.51 13.77 12.19
CA GLY A 314 8.80 12.69 12.88
C GLY A 314 9.66 11.46 13.08
N ALA A 315 10.42 11.07 12.05
CA ALA A 315 11.33 9.94 12.16
C ALA A 315 12.46 10.13 13.20
N GLN A 316 12.78 11.38 13.56
CA GLN A 316 13.73 11.69 14.64
C GLN A 316 13.08 11.64 16.04
N GLY A 317 11.76 11.45 16.14
CA GLY A 317 11.03 11.63 17.39
C GLY A 317 11.00 13.09 17.85
N GLN A 318 11.17 14.06 16.93
CA GLN A 318 11.31 15.49 17.23
C GLN A 318 10.03 16.30 16.93
N MET A 319 8.87 15.64 16.87
CA MET A 319 7.58 16.31 16.74
C MET A 319 7.12 16.82 18.12
N ILE A 320 7.70 17.93 18.54
CA ILE A 320 7.46 18.55 19.85
C ILE A 320 6.39 19.63 19.69
N TYR A 321 5.38 19.62 20.55
CA TYR A 321 4.29 20.59 20.55
C TYR A 321 4.31 21.44 21.82
N ASP A 322 3.88 22.69 21.73
CA ASP A 322 3.61 23.53 22.91
C ASP A 322 2.27 23.18 23.57
N GLU A 323 1.96 23.82 24.70
CA GLU A 323 0.71 23.62 25.46
C GLU A 323 -0.55 23.94 24.65
N ARG A 324 -0.42 24.68 23.53
CA ARG A 324 -1.52 25.04 22.63
C ARG A 324 -1.64 24.08 21.45
N GLY A 325 -0.80 23.05 21.38
CA GLY A 325 -0.76 22.09 20.28
C GLY A 325 -0.06 22.62 19.01
N VAL A 326 0.74 23.68 19.11
CA VAL A 326 1.54 24.21 18.00
C VAL A 326 2.84 23.41 17.88
N LEU A 327 3.15 22.92 16.67
CA LEU A 327 4.43 22.26 16.42
C LEU A 327 5.59 23.26 16.57
N LEU A 328 6.54 22.92 17.43
CA LEU A 328 7.78 23.65 17.62
C LEU A 328 8.81 23.21 16.59
N VAL A 329 9.14 24.11 15.68
CA VAL A 329 10.14 23.92 14.61
C VAL A 329 11.37 24.81 14.80
N ASP A 330 11.28 25.90 15.57
CA ASP A 330 12.44 26.72 15.95
C ASP A 330 13.21 26.13 17.13
N ASN A 331 13.61 24.87 16.99
CA ASN A 331 14.43 24.11 17.92
C ASN A 331 15.56 23.38 17.17
N GLU A 332 16.39 22.64 17.90
CA GLU A 332 17.51 21.90 17.31
C GLU A 332 17.04 20.87 16.28
N GLY A 333 15.99 20.10 16.57
CA GLY A 333 15.44 19.10 15.65
C GLY A 333 14.98 19.71 14.33
N GLY A 334 14.20 20.79 14.37
CA GLY A 334 13.72 21.48 13.17
C GLY A 334 14.85 22.10 12.35
N ARG A 335 15.85 22.72 13.01
CA ARG A 335 17.04 23.27 12.34
C ARG A 335 17.86 22.18 11.65
N ASN A 336 18.16 21.08 12.35
CA ASN A 336 18.91 19.95 11.81
C ASN A 336 18.24 19.36 10.56
N VAL A 337 16.90 19.23 10.56
CA VAL A 337 16.17 18.71 9.39
C VAL A 337 16.20 19.70 8.22
N ILE A 338 16.04 21.00 8.47
CA ILE A 338 16.10 22.02 7.41
C ILE A 338 17.50 22.08 6.79
N GLU A 339 18.54 22.09 7.62
CA GLU A 339 19.93 22.05 7.17
C GLU A 339 20.24 20.78 6.37
N TYR A 340 19.76 19.63 6.84
CA TYR A 340 19.87 18.37 6.13
C TYR A 340 19.20 18.42 4.75
N LEU A 341 17.97 18.93 4.66
CA LEU A 341 17.27 19.10 3.38
C LEU A 341 18.03 20.02 2.43
N CYS A 342 18.58 21.14 2.92
CA CYS A 342 19.46 22.02 2.15
C CYS A 342 20.70 21.28 1.63
N ALA A 343 21.34 20.45 2.47
CA ALA A 343 22.51 19.67 2.11
C ALA A 343 22.25 18.56 1.07
N LEU A 344 21.00 18.13 0.90
CA LEU A 344 20.62 17.17 -0.15
C LEU A 344 20.47 17.81 -1.54
N ILE A 345 20.20 19.13 -1.62
CA ILE A 345 19.90 19.83 -2.88
C ILE A 345 21.00 19.63 -3.94
N PRO A 346 22.31 19.80 -3.64
CA PRO A 346 23.37 19.65 -4.64
C PRO A 346 23.44 18.26 -5.27
N TRP A 347 22.93 17.23 -4.57
CA TRP A 347 22.99 15.83 -5.01
C TRP A 347 21.68 15.35 -5.63
N SER A 348 20.69 16.23 -5.68
CA SER A 348 19.33 15.96 -6.17
C SER A 348 19.17 16.25 -7.67
N PRO A 349 18.06 15.82 -8.31
CA PRO A 349 17.80 16.16 -9.71
C PRO A 349 17.75 17.69 -9.92
N PRO A 350 18.19 18.22 -11.07
CA PRO A 350 18.19 19.67 -11.33
C PRO A 350 16.78 20.28 -11.30
N ASN A 351 15.75 19.48 -11.58
CA ASN A 351 14.34 19.87 -11.52
C ASN A 351 13.67 19.49 -10.18
N LEU A 352 14.41 19.49 -9.07
CA LEU A 352 13.95 19.08 -7.73
C LEU A 352 12.63 19.76 -7.31
N ARG A 353 12.46 21.07 -7.58
CA ARG A 353 11.21 21.83 -7.29
C ARG A 353 9.96 21.32 -8.02
N SER A 354 10.10 20.37 -8.92
CA SER A 354 8.97 19.72 -9.61
C SER A 354 8.69 18.30 -9.10
N MET A 355 9.47 17.81 -8.13
CA MET A 355 9.36 16.46 -7.59
C MET A 355 8.21 16.38 -6.58
N ASP A 356 7.03 16.02 -7.07
CA ASP A 356 5.94 15.48 -6.26
C ASP A 356 6.10 13.95 -6.08
N TRP A 357 5.18 13.30 -5.36
CA TRP A 357 5.19 11.85 -5.15
C TRP A 357 5.34 11.06 -6.47
N THR A 358 4.60 11.44 -7.50
CA THR A 358 4.56 10.69 -8.76
C THR A 358 5.86 10.87 -9.53
N ARG A 359 6.36 12.10 -9.66
CA ARG A 359 7.60 12.39 -10.38
C ARG A 359 8.81 11.84 -9.62
N ASN A 360 8.83 11.95 -8.30
CA ASN A 360 9.88 11.39 -7.45
C ASN A 360 9.99 9.87 -7.61
N ALA A 361 8.88 9.13 -7.46
CA ALA A 361 8.85 7.68 -7.67
C ALA A 361 9.29 7.27 -9.09
N LYS A 362 8.86 8.02 -10.12
CA LYS A 362 9.28 7.77 -11.52
C LYS A 362 10.76 8.06 -11.75
N THR A 363 11.34 9.07 -11.12
CA THR A 363 12.76 9.40 -11.23
C THR A 363 13.62 8.26 -10.67
N PHE A 364 13.33 7.80 -9.45
CA PHE A 364 14.04 6.68 -8.84
C PHE A 364 13.79 5.37 -9.59
N GLY A 365 12.51 5.04 -9.82
CA GLY A 365 12.08 3.85 -10.57
C GLY A 365 12.59 3.80 -12.00
N GLY A 366 12.92 4.98 -12.55
CA GLY A 366 13.57 5.24 -13.84
C GLY A 366 15.07 4.91 -13.88
N GLY A 367 15.70 4.73 -12.72
CA GLY A 367 17.15 4.60 -12.57
C GLY A 367 17.92 5.91 -12.59
N LYS A 368 17.21 7.05 -12.48
CA LYS A 368 17.80 8.41 -12.51
C LYS A 368 18.20 8.95 -11.13
N ALA A 369 18.06 8.14 -10.08
CA ALA A 369 18.54 8.45 -8.74
C ALA A 369 19.07 7.19 -8.03
N ALA A 370 20.09 7.35 -7.18
CA ALA A 370 20.66 6.25 -6.41
C ALA A 370 19.94 5.99 -5.07
N MET A 371 19.36 7.03 -4.47
CA MET A 371 18.51 6.95 -3.27
C MET A 371 17.20 7.72 -3.46
N CYS A 372 16.17 7.40 -2.67
CA CYS A 372 14.87 8.05 -2.73
C CYS A 372 14.13 7.99 -1.39
N TYR A 373 13.70 9.14 -0.85
CA TYR A 373 12.68 9.14 0.21
C TYR A 373 11.30 8.96 -0.41
N HIS A 374 10.60 7.88 -0.03
CA HIS A 374 9.27 7.61 -0.56
C HIS A 374 8.44 6.65 0.30
N TRP A 375 7.11 6.80 0.18
CA TRP A 375 6.10 5.89 0.68
C TRP A 375 6.08 4.52 -0.01
N SER A 376 5.78 3.50 0.80
CA SER A 376 5.79 2.10 0.39
C SER A 376 4.70 1.71 -0.61
N ASN A 377 3.57 2.42 -0.67
CA ASN A 377 2.54 2.19 -1.70
C ASN A 377 3.08 2.27 -3.14
N ARG A 378 4.16 3.01 -3.39
CA ARG A 378 4.80 3.09 -4.71
C ARG A 378 5.81 1.96 -4.96
N TYR A 379 5.85 0.90 -4.16
CA TYR A 379 6.75 -0.24 -4.31
C TYR A 379 6.88 -0.73 -5.76
N GLY A 380 5.77 -0.89 -6.49
CA GLY A 380 5.81 -1.36 -7.88
C GLY A 380 6.53 -0.40 -8.86
N LEU A 381 6.62 0.90 -8.54
CA LEU A 381 7.41 1.88 -9.27
C LEU A 381 8.86 1.94 -8.75
N LEU A 382 9.07 1.79 -7.45
CA LEU A 382 10.39 1.93 -6.82
C LEU A 382 11.26 0.68 -7.04
N ASP A 383 10.70 -0.52 -6.88
CA ASP A 383 11.30 -1.82 -7.24
C ASP A 383 10.73 -2.31 -8.58
N SER A 384 10.97 -1.51 -9.63
CA SER A 384 10.36 -1.71 -10.93
C SER A 384 10.99 -2.87 -11.71
N HIS A 385 10.18 -3.53 -12.55
CA HIS A 385 10.68 -4.54 -13.49
C HIS A 385 11.74 -3.98 -14.44
N MET A 386 11.64 -2.69 -14.79
CA MET A 386 12.63 -2.02 -15.65
C MET A 386 13.99 -1.92 -14.97
N LEU A 387 14.03 -1.56 -13.67
CA LEU A 387 15.29 -1.57 -12.91
C LEU A 387 15.86 -2.98 -12.84
N LEU A 388 15.02 -3.97 -12.56
CA LEU A 388 15.45 -5.37 -12.51
C LEU A 388 16.05 -5.85 -13.84
N GLN A 389 15.45 -5.52 -14.98
CA GLN A 389 15.98 -5.85 -16.31
C GLN A 389 17.36 -5.23 -16.58
N LYS A 390 17.66 -4.09 -15.94
CA LYS A 390 18.96 -3.43 -15.99
C LYS A 390 19.93 -3.90 -14.90
N GLY A 391 19.61 -4.99 -14.19
CA GLY A 391 20.42 -5.52 -13.08
C GLY A 391 20.30 -4.74 -11.77
N GLY A 392 19.38 -3.77 -11.71
CA GLY A 392 19.13 -2.97 -10.51
C GLY A 392 18.57 -3.83 -9.37
N ARG A 393 19.10 -3.60 -8.16
CA ARG A 393 18.63 -4.24 -6.92
C ARG A 393 18.30 -3.15 -5.93
N ILE A 394 17.11 -3.22 -5.33
CA ILE A 394 16.62 -2.18 -4.44
C ILE A 394 16.71 -2.66 -3.00
N GLY A 395 17.25 -1.81 -2.13
CA GLY A 395 17.17 -1.96 -0.69
C GLY A 395 16.18 -0.97 -0.09
N LEU A 396 15.71 -1.31 1.10
CA LEU A 396 14.81 -0.51 1.92
C LEU A 396 15.51 -0.25 3.25
N GLN A 397 15.56 1.01 3.67
CA GLN A 397 16.18 1.43 4.91
C GLN A 397 15.17 2.30 5.67
N SER A 398 15.03 2.07 6.98
CA SER A 398 14.34 3.03 7.86
C SER A 398 14.96 4.42 7.71
N HIS A 399 14.23 5.47 8.06
CA HIS A 399 14.75 6.82 7.99
C HIS A 399 16.09 6.93 8.75
N PRO A 400 17.15 7.42 8.10
CA PRO A 400 18.38 7.80 8.78
C PRO A 400 18.11 8.85 9.85
N THR A 401 18.92 8.84 10.89
CA THR A 401 18.77 9.73 12.04
C THR A 401 19.84 10.81 12.11
N ILE A 402 19.67 11.80 12.98
CA ILE A 402 20.70 12.82 13.24
C ILE A 402 21.99 12.13 13.73
N THR A 403 21.87 11.23 14.70
CA THR A 403 23.00 10.47 15.27
C THR A 403 22.72 8.96 15.26
N ARG A 404 23.78 8.14 15.30
CA ARG A 404 23.69 6.67 15.14
C ARG A 404 22.98 5.93 16.28
N ASP A 405 22.91 6.54 17.45
CA ASP A 405 22.32 6.01 18.68
C ASP A 405 20.79 6.24 18.76
N MET A 406 20.24 7.11 17.91
CA MET A 406 18.80 7.30 17.80
C MET A 406 18.13 6.11 17.11
N THR A 407 16.96 5.72 17.62
CA THR A 407 16.09 4.73 16.96
C THR A 407 15.06 5.48 16.12
N PRO A 408 15.02 5.29 14.79
CA PRO A 408 14.09 6.01 13.95
C PRO A 408 12.66 5.51 14.14
N ILE A 409 11.71 6.46 14.15
CA ILE A 409 10.28 6.17 14.06
C ILE A 409 9.91 6.10 12.58
N SER A 410 9.16 5.07 12.19
CA SER A 410 8.72 4.88 10.81
C SER A 410 7.43 5.67 10.55
N PRO A 411 7.46 6.65 9.63
CA PRO A 411 6.26 7.44 9.32
C PRO A 411 5.15 6.59 8.73
N LEU A 412 3.94 6.70 9.29
CA LEU A 412 2.72 6.04 8.86
C LEU A 412 1.84 7.03 8.09
N GLY A 413 1.41 6.60 6.91
CA GLY A 413 0.36 7.24 6.12
C GLY A 413 -0.53 6.17 5.53
N GLY A 414 -1.27 6.52 4.48
CA GLY A 414 -2.10 5.56 3.77
C GLY A 414 -3.49 6.09 3.46
N ALA A 415 -4.36 5.17 3.08
CA ALA A 415 -5.75 5.46 2.75
C ALA A 415 -6.72 4.88 3.80
N LEU A 416 -7.62 5.71 4.30
CA LEU A 416 -8.78 5.35 5.08
C LEU A 416 -10.02 5.36 4.18
N LEU A 417 -11.01 4.53 4.47
CA LEU A 417 -12.34 4.60 3.86
C LEU A 417 -13.34 5.18 4.84
N ALA A 418 -14.05 6.23 4.43
CA ALA A 418 -15.09 6.87 5.24
C ALA A 418 -16.39 6.99 4.46
N ILE A 419 -17.49 7.12 5.21
CA ILE A 419 -18.84 7.32 4.66
C ILE A 419 -19.22 8.79 4.87
N PRO A 420 -19.53 9.56 3.81
CA PRO A 420 -20.08 10.90 3.98
C PRO A 420 -21.42 10.87 4.73
N LEU A 421 -21.62 11.82 5.66
CA LEU A 421 -22.82 11.88 6.51
C LEU A 421 -24.12 11.98 5.69
N ARG A 422 -24.06 12.59 4.51
CA ARG A 422 -25.19 12.81 3.61
C ARG A 422 -25.64 11.57 2.84
N ASN A 423 -25.01 10.40 3.05
CA ASN A 423 -25.62 9.14 2.62
C ASN A 423 -26.93 8.93 3.41
N GLY A 424 -28.04 8.66 2.72
CA GLY A 424 -29.29 8.25 3.39
C GLY A 424 -29.09 6.92 4.12
N ALA A 425 -29.90 6.63 5.15
CA ALA A 425 -29.70 5.47 6.04
C ALA A 425 -29.38 4.14 5.30
N ARG A 426 -30.18 3.80 4.29
CA ARG A 426 -29.97 2.58 3.50
C ARG A 426 -28.71 2.63 2.62
N ALA A 427 -28.33 3.80 2.11
CA ALA A 427 -27.06 3.97 1.40
C ALA A 427 -25.87 3.84 2.36
N THR A 428 -26.00 4.31 3.60
CA THR A 428 -24.98 4.17 4.66
C THR A 428 -24.75 2.71 5.02
N GLU A 429 -25.80 1.92 5.20
CA GLU A 429 -25.69 0.46 5.43
C GLU A 429 -24.96 -0.25 4.27
N ARG A 430 -25.29 0.09 3.02
CA ARG A 430 -24.61 -0.48 1.84
C ARG A 430 -23.15 -0.04 1.74
N ALA A 431 -22.86 1.22 2.03
CA ALA A 431 -21.50 1.74 2.06
C ALA A 431 -20.67 1.04 3.15
N TRP A 432 -21.27 0.75 4.30
CA TRP A 432 -20.64 -0.02 5.37
C TRP A 432 -20.33 -1.45 4.95
N GLN A 433 -21.28 -2.18 4.36
CA GLN A 433 -21.04 -3.54 3.82
C GLN A 433 -19.90 -3.57 2.79
N ALA A 434 -19.80 -2.51 1.98
CA ALA A 434 -18.69 -2.35 1.06
C ALA A 434 -17.37 -2.13 1.80
N ILE A 435 -17.32 -1.31 2.85
CA ILE A 435 -16.12 -1.15 3.69
C ILE A 435 -15.72 -2.48 4.32
N GLU A 436 -16.65 -3.24 4.91
CA GLU A 436 -16.37 -4.56 5.50
C GLU A 436 -15.73 -5.50 4.48
N THR A 437 -16.28 -5.53 3.25
CA THR A 437 -15.75 -6.35 2.16
C THR A 437 -14.38 -5.86 1.70
N LEU A 438 -14.24 -4.57 1.40
CA LEU A 438 -13.01 -3.94 0.90
C LEU A 438 -11.86 -4.07 1.88
N THR A 439 -12.14 -4.12 3.18
CA THR A 439 -11.14 -4.22 4.24
C THR A 439 -11.10 -5.62 4.87
N SER A 440 -11.71 -6.63 4.25
CA SER A 440 -11.61 -8.03 4.69
C SER A 440 -10.19 -8.59 4.51
N PRO A 441 -9.74 -9.57 5.32
CA PRO A 441 -8.45 -10.22 5.13
C PRO A 441 -8.28 -10.79 3.72
N GLU A 442 -9.33 -11.39 3.16
CA GLU A 442 -9.32 -11.96 1.82
C GLU A 442 -9.07 -10.90 0.75
N LEU A 443 -9.75 -9.74 0.83
CA LEU A 443 -9.63 -8.71 -0.19
C LEU A 443 -8.35 -7.87 -0.01
N MET A 444 -7.88 -7.69 1.22
CA MET A 444 -6.55 -7.12 1.46
C MET A 444 -5.44 -8.01 0.89
N LYS A 445 -5.51 -9.33 1.10
CA LYS A 445 -4.63 -10.30 0.42
C LYS A 445 -4.73 -10.16 -1.10
N TYR A 446 -5.95 -10.04 -1.64
CA TYR A 446 -6.14 -9.83 -3.08
C TYR A 446 -5.41 -8.57 -3.56
N PHE A 447 -5.50 -7.45 -2.85
CA PHE A 447 -4.80 -6.22 -3.23
C PHE A 447 -3.29 -6.40 -3.25
N VAL A 448 -2.70 -7.02 -2.22
CA VAL A 448 -1.25 -7.26 -2.18
C VAL A 448 -0.81 -8.12 -3.36
N LEU A 449 -1.56 -9.19 -3.68
CA LEU A 449 -1.25 -10.07 -4.81
C LEU A 449 -1.30 -9.34 -6.16
N HIS A 450 -2.11 -8.29 -6.26
CA HIS A 450 -2.23 -7.42 -7.43
C HIS A 450 -1.34 -6.18 -7.40
N GLY A 451 -0.43 -6.08 -6.42
CA GLY A 451 0.65 -5.09 -6.40
C GLY A 451 0.49 -3.98 -5.37
N ALA A 452 -0.51 -4.04 -4.49
CA ALA A 452 -0.54 -3.16 -3.32
C ALA A 452 0.64 -3.46 -2.39
N ALA A 453 1.08 -2.43 -1.68
CA ALA A 453 2.26 -2.49 -0.80
C ALA A 453 2.00 -1.88 0.57
N GLY A 454 0.76 -2.04 1.00
CA GLY A 454 0.28 -1.75 2.35
C GLY A 454 -0.69 -2.83 2.78
N ASN A 455 -0.75 -3.07 4.08
CA ASN A 455 -1.63 -4.05 4.69
C ASN A 455 -1.95 -3.61 6.12
N ALA A 456 -3.23 -3.57 6.48
CA ALA A 456 -3.65 -3.13 7.79
C ALA A 456 -3.77 -4.27 8.81
N ARG A 457 -3.74 -5.54 8.37
CA ARG A 457 -4.13 -6.69 9.20
C ARG A 457 -2.97 -7.62 9.54
N HIS A 458 -2.91 -8.08 10.78
CA HIS A 458 -1.95 -9.10 11.23
C HIS A 458 -2.08 -10.39 10.41
N SER A 459 -3.30 -10.92 10.29
CA SER A 459 -3.56 -12.17 9.55
C SER A 459 -3.01 -12.17 8.12
N VAL A 460 -3.10 -11.03 7.43
CA VAL A 460 -2.64 -10.88 6.04
C VAL A 460 -1.12 -10.85 5.95
N ALA A 461 -0.43 -10.32 6.96
CA ALA A 461 1.04 -10.33 7.00
C ALA A 461 1.60 -11.74 7.25
N GLU A 462 0.84 -12.62 7.90
CA GLU A 462 1.21 -14.02 8.10
C GLU A 462 0.97 -14.90 6.86
N ASP A 463 0.22 -14.43 5.87
CA ASP A 463 -0.11 -15.23 4.68
C ASP A 463 1.12 -15.43 3.78
N ARG A 464 1.43 -16.70 3.52
CA ARG A 464 2.60 -17.09 2.71
C ARG A 464 2.66 -16.43 1.33
N TYR A 465 1.52 -16.25 0.65
CA TYR A 465 1.54 -15.69 -0.70
C TYR A 465 1.74 -14.18 -0.66
N VAL A 466 1.26 -13.54 0.40
CA VAL A 466 1.50 -12.12 0.67
C VAL A 466 3.00 -11.88 0.86
N LEU A 467 3.64 -12.65 1.76
CA LEU A 467 5.07 -12.53 2.04
C LEU A 467 5.94 -12.81 0.81
N GLN A 468 5.60 -13.82 0.00
CA GLN A 468 6.29 -14.12 -1.25
C GLN A 468 6.13 -13.02 -2.31
N ARG A 469 5.01 -12.30 -2.29
CA ARG A 469 4.71 -11.28 -3.29
C ARG A 469 5.39 -9.97 -2.99
N ASN A 470 5.39 -9.55 -1.73
CA ASN A 470 5.77 -8.20 -1.35
C ASN A 470 6.49 -8.16 0.00
N ARG A 471 7.82 -8.11 -0.04
CA ARG A 471 8.69 -8.02 1.15
C ARG A 471 8.44 -6.80 2.04
N VAL A 472 7.83 -5.73 1.50
CA VAL A 472 7.47 -4.56 2.30
C VAL A 472 6.48 -4.93 3.40
N ILE A 473 5.61 -5.90 3.16
CA ILE A 473 4.61 -6.32 4.15
C ILE A 473 5.29 -6.92 5.38
N ALA A 474 6.34 -7.73 5.18
CA ALA A 474 7.13 -8.29 6.28
C ALA A 474 7.84 -7.19 7.10
N VAL A 475 8.41 -6.19 6.41
CA VAL A 475 9.06 -5.04 7.08
C VAL A 475 8.05 -4.22 7.87
N MET A 476 6.86 -3.99 7.32
CA MET A 476 5.77 -3.28 7.99
C MET A 476 5.30 -4.02 9.24
N ASP A 477 5.10 -5.34 9.15
CA ASP A 477 4.70 -6.18 10.28
C ASP A 477 5.73 -6.14 11.41
N GLN A 478 7.02 -6.28 11.08
CA GLN A 478 8.12 -6.15 12.05
C GLN A 478 8.12 -4.78 12.75
N LEU A 479 7.96 -3.69 11.99
CA LEU A 479 7.95 -2.34 12.55
C LEU A 479 6.71 -2.07 13.40
N ALA A 480 5.55 -2.57 12.98
CA ALA A 480 4.32 -2.46 13.77
C ALA A 480 4.46 -3.18 15.12
N GLY A 481 5.10 -4.35 15.15
CA GLY A 481 5.35 -5.11 16.39
C GLY A 481 6.32 -4.44 17.38
N THR A 482 7.10 -3.43 16.95
CA THR A 482 8.11 -2.76 17.80
C THR A 482 7.66 -1.40 18.33
N ARG A 483 6.41 -0.97 18.08
CA ARG A 483 5.89 0.38 18.39
C ARG A 483 6.71 1.52 17.75
N LEU A 484 7.48 1.22 16.70
CA LEU A 484 8.28 2.19 15.96
C LEU A 484 7.55 2.72 14.71
N VAL A 485 6.23 2.80 14.77
CA VAL A 485 5.38 3.28 13.67
C VAL A 485 4.47 4.37 14.23
N SER A 486 4.42 5.52 13.56
CA SER A 486 3.49 6.59 13.94
C SER A 486 3.06 7.45 12.76
N SER A 487 1.82 7.94 12.82
CA SER A 487 1.33 9.02 11.97
C SER A 487 1.94 10.34 12.40
N PHE A 488 2.26 11.19 11.41
CA PHE A 488 2.75 12.54 11.64
C PHE A 488 1.92 13.56 10.85
N PRO A 489 1.48 14.67 11.47
CA PRO A 489 1.66 15.06 12.88
C PRO A 489 1.00 14.09 13.88
N TYR A 490 1.55 14.01 15.11
CA TYR A 490 1.03 13.14 16.18
C TYR A 490 -0.34 13.61 16.63
N ALA A 491 -0.47 14.92 16.86
CA ALA A 491 -1.75 15.55 17.18
C ALA A 491 -2.54 15.69 15.88
N PRO A 492 -3.78 15.16 15.83
CA PRO A 492 -4.67 15.42 14.72
C PRO A 492 -5.00 16.92 14.68
N THR A 493 -4.33 17.66 13.80
CA THR A 493 -4.64 19.08 13.62
C THR A 493 -5.90 19.21 12.79
N ARG A 494 -6.91 19.91 13.35
CA ARG A 494 -8.12 20.26 12.59
C ARG A 494 -7.85 21.28 11.49
N ARG A 495 -6.63 21.80 11.39
CA ARG A 495 -6.19 22.77 10.38
C ARG A 495 -4.98 22.24 9.61
N TYR A 496 -4.98 20.95 9.28
CA TYR A 496 -3.84 20.29 8.63
C TYR A 496 -3.42 20.99 7.33
N HIS A 497 -4.39 21.40 6.51
CA HIS A 497 -4.08 22.08 5.24
C HIS A 497 -3.48 23.47 5.45
N ASP A 498 -4.07 24.31 6.32
CA ASP A 498 -3.50 25.63 6.65
C ASP A 498 -2.07 25.50 7.21
N PHE A 499 -1.88 24.54 8.11
CA PHE A 499 -0.59 24.24 8.72
C PHE A 499 0.46 23.84 7.67
N THR A 500 0.12 22.89 6.79
CA THR A 500 1.06 22.41 5.76
C THR A 500 1.29 23.43 4.65
N GLU A 501 0.35 24.31 4.37
CA GLU A 501 0.53 25.44 3.45
C GLU A 501 1.56 26.45 4.01
N VAL A 502 1.39 26.90 5.26
CA VAL A 502 2.34 27.80 5.92
C VAL A 502 3.74 27.17 5.95
N LEU A 503 3.83 25.92 6.41
CA LEU A 503 5.08 25.18 6.47
C LEU A 503 5.74 25.05 5.09
N GLY A 504 4.99 24.61 4.07
CA GLY A 504 5.50 24.42 2.71
C GLY A 504 6.00 25.72 2.07
N ASN A 505 5.27 26.83 2.25
CA ASN A 505 5.65 28.13 1.71
C ASN A 505 6.93 28.69 2.34
N HIS A 506 7.12 28.52 3.65
CA HIS A 506 8.35 28.92 4.32
C HIS A 506 9.52 28.02 3.97
N LEU A 507 9.33 26.69 3.94
CA LEU A 507 10.36 25.75 3.51
C LEU A 507 10.82 26.04 2.08
N GLU A 508 9.90 26.35 1.16
CA GLU A 508 10.29 26.72 -0.20
C GLU A 508 11.25 27.92 -0.22
N ARG A 509 10.95 28.96 0.57
CA ARG A 509 11.81 30.14 0.69
C ARG A 509 13.16 29.82 1.35
N LEU A 510 13.15 29.02 2.42
CA LEU A 510 14.37 28.62 3.12
C LEU A 510 15.31 27.80 2.24
N LEU A 511 14.77 26.87 1.45
CA LEU A 511 15.56 25.95 0.65
C LEU A 511 15.96 26.51 -0.71
N PHE A 512 15.10 27.34 -1.32
CA PHE A 512 15.27 27.78 -2.71
C PHE A 512 15.30 29.31 -2.90
N GLY A 513 15.13 30.10 -1.84
CA GLY A 513 15.03 31.57 -1.91
C GLY A 513 16.38 32.32 -1.98
N GLY A 514 17.50 31.68 -1.63
CA GLY A 514 18.84 32.29 -1.58
C GLY A 514 19.08 33.18 -0.33
N ASP A 515 20.35 33.35 0.07
CA ASP A 515 21.02 34.22 1.08
C ASP A 515 20.24 34.78 2.30
N GLY A 516 19.11 34.19 2.65
CA GLY A 516 18.40 34.49 3.89
C GLY A 516 19.06 33.77 5.06
N ASP A 517 19.23 34.49 6.17
CA ASP A 517 19.62 33.88 7.44
C ASP A 517 18.59 32.79 7.83
N LEU A 518 19.01 31.52 7.80
CA LEU A 518 18.18 30.36 8.15
C LEU A 518 17.54 30.54 9.51
N ARG A 519 18.26 31.12 10.48
CA ARG A 519 17.75 31.33 11.83
C ARG A 519 16.56 32.29 11.83
N THR A 520 16.70 33.45 11.19
CA THR A 520 15.62 34.41 11.03
C THR A 520 14.43 33.81 10.27
N GLY A 521 14.68 33.03 9.23
CA GLY A 521 13.61 32.39 8.46
C GLY A 521 12.84 31.31 9.24
N ILE A 522 13.53 30.51 10.05
CA ILE A 522 12.92 29.50 10.93
C ILE A 522 12.10 30.17 12.03
N SER A 523 12.61 31.24 12.63
CA SER A 523 11.86 32.01 13.64
C SER A 523 10.56 32.59 13.05
N ARG A 524 10.60 33.15 11.84
CA ARG A 524 9.38 33.62 11.14
C ARG A 524 8.40 32.49 10.83
N LEU A 525 8.90 31.32 10.44
CA LEU A 525 8.06 30.13 10.26
C LEU A 525 7.37 29.77 11.59
N GLN A 526 8.10 29.73 12.70
CA GLN A 526 7.53 29.43 14.02
C GLN A 526 6.41 30.41 14.41
N ASP A 527 6.62 31.71 14.20
CA ASP A 527 5.62 32.75 14.48
C ASP A 527 4.34 32.56 13.65
N ASP A 528 4.49 32.22 12.36
CA ASP A 528 3.34 32.00 11.47
C ASP A 528 2.61 30.69 11.82
N LEU A 529 3.33 29.63 12.22
CA LEU A 529 2.71 28.39 12.72
C LEU A 529 1.90 28.62 14.01
N ALA A 530 2.41 29.46 14.92
CA ALA A 530 1.67 29.83 16.14
C ALA A 530 0.34 30.52 15.82
N ARG A 531 0.31 31.39 14.80
CA ARG A 531 -0.94 32.05 14.35
C ARG A 531 -1.96 31.07 13.76
N VAL A 532 -1.52 29.98 13.14
CA VAL A 532 -2.43 28.91 12.68
C VAL A 532 -3.04 28.17 13.88
N GLY A 533 -2.24 27.88 14.91
CA GLY A 533 -2.70 27.20 16.13
C GLY A 533 -3.64 28.04 17.00
N ASP A 534 -3.43 29.34 17.10
CA ASP A 534 -4.24 30.25 17.94
C ASP A 534 -5.68 30.48 17.39
N GLY A 535 -5.99 29.98 16.19
CA GLY A 535 -7.33 29.97 15.61
C GLY A 535 -8.27 28.93 16.25
N ARG A 536 -8.58 29.07 17.54
CA ARG A 536 -9.63 28.41 18.37
C ARG A 536 -10.04 26.97 18.00
N GLY A 537 -9.52 26.02 18.78
CA GLY A 537 -10.06 24.67 18.94
C GLY A 537 -9.18 23.83 19.87
N GLY A 538 -9.03 24.27 21.12
CA GLY A 538 -8.24 23.55 22.12
C GLY A 538 -8.77 22.14 22.34
N VAL A 539 -7.92 21.15 22.13
CA VAL A 539 -8.13 19.78 22.61
C VAL A 539 -7.40 19.70 23.94
N GLU A 540 -8.15 19.53 25.03
CA GLU A 540 -7.58 19.21 26.33
C GLU A 540 -6.82 17.87 26.22
N HIS A 541 -5.49 17.93 26.36
CA HIS A 541 -4.68 16.72 26.50
C HIS A 541 -4.98 16.07 27.85
N HIS A 542 -5.74 14.98 27.86
CA HIS A 542 -5.66 14.00 28.95
C HIS A 542 -4.40 13.17 28.73
N GLY A 543 -3.36 13.48 29.51
CA GLY A 543 -2.14 12.68 29.57
C GLY A 543 -2.46 11.26 30.02
N GLN A 544 -1.93 10.28 29.29
CA GLN A 544 -1.72 8.95 29.81
C GLN A 544 -0.21 8.73 29.92
N GLU A 545 0.23 8.46 31.15
CA GLU A 545 1.55 7.93 31.52
C GLU A 545 1.82 6.56 30.87
#